data_AF-A0A3D5Q9X8-F1
#
_entry.id   AF-A0A3D5Q9X8-F1
#
_cell.length_a   1.000
_cell.length_b   1.000
_cell.length_c   1.000
_cell.angle_alpha   90.00
_cell.angle_beta   90.00
_cell.angle_gamma   90.00
#
_symmetry.space_group_name_H-M   'P 1'
#
loop_
_entity.id
_entity.type
_entity.pdbx_description
1 polymer ?
#
loop_
_entity_poly.entity_id
_entity_poly.type
_entity_poly.pdbx_seq_one_letter_code
_entity_poly.pdbx_strand_id
1 'polypeptide(L)'
;MIYNILHIENPVALLSEAFRILKPDGAMSVIHWRSDISTPRGPSLNIRPTSEQCQQWGKQAGFKYAETIDISMMAPYHYGICFYKTEK
;
A
#
# COMPACT_ATOMS: atom_id res chain seq x y z
N MET A 1 -2.72 8.09 -4.77
CA MET A 1 -2.57 6.73 -5.33
C MET A 1 -1.10 6.38 -5.30
N ILE A 2 -0.74 5.20 -4.80
CA ILE A 2 0.64 4.70 -4.72
C ILE A 2 0.66 3.26 -5.20
N TYR A 3 0.98 3.03 -6.47
CA TYR A 3 0.87 1.70 -7.09
C TYR A 3 2.24 1.17 -7.46
N ASN A 4 2.57 -0.03 -6.97
CA ASN A 4 3.78 -0.78 -7.31
C ASN A 4 5.10 -0.05 -7.02
N ILE A 5 5.13 0.89 -6.06
CA ILE A 5 6.33 1.67 -5.72
C ILE A 5 6.75 1.57 -4.24
N LEU A 6 6.14 0.69 -3.44
CA LEU A 6 6.47 0.60 -2.00
C LEU A 6 7.66 -0.33 -1.69
N HIS A 7 8.30 -0.91 -2.70
CA HIS A 7 9.56 -1.64 -2.58
C HIS A 7 10.81 -0.72 -2.68
N ILE A 8 10.63 0.56 -2.35
CA ILE A 8 11.71 1.57 -2.31
C ILE A 8 12.46 1.51 -0.98
N GLU A 9 13.58 2.23 -0.89
CA GLU A 9 14.44 2.26 0.31
C GLU A 9 13.72 2.80 1.57
N ASN A 10 12.86 3.81 1.42
CA ASN A 10 12.14 4.42 2.54
C ASN A 10 10.63 4.57 2.25
N PRO A 11 9.86 3.48 2.34
CA PRO A 11 8.43 3.50 2.03
C PRO A 11 7.63 4.33 3.04
N VAL A 12 8.05 4.38 4.30
CA VAL A 12 7.38 5.16 5.34
C VAL A 12 7.45 6.65 5.04
N ALA A 13 8.61 7.17 4.62
CA ALA A 13 8.73 8.59 4.26
C ALA A 13 7.78 8.99 3.12
N LEU A 14 7.65 8.16 2.09
CA LEU A 14 6.69 8.39 1.00
C LEU A 14 5.24 8.40 1.51
N LEU A 15 4.88 7.44 2.37
CA LEU A 15 3.55 7.36 2.95
C LEU A 15 3.25 8.53 3.91
N SER A 16 4.24 9.00 4.68
CA SER A 16 4.12 10.18 5.54
C SER A 16 3.85 11.43 4.72
N GLU A 17 4.51 11.57 3.57
CA GLU A 17 4.27 12.70 2.68
C GLU A 17 2.88 12.62 2.05
N ALA A 18 2.45 11.42 1.64
CA ALA A 18 1.08 11.20 1.16
C ALA A 18 0.05 11.57 2.24
N PHE A 19 0.27 11.17 3.49
CA PHE A 19 -0.58 11.55 4.62
C PHE A 19 -0.59 13.07 4.84
N ARG A 20 0.56 13.73 4.76
CA ARG A 20 0.71 15.19 4.96
C ARG A 20 -0.15 15.99 3.98
N ILE A 21 -0.09 15.63 2.69
CA ILE A 21 -0.78 16.37 1.62
C ILE A 21 -2.27 16.00 1.46
N LEU A 22 -2.68 14.85 1.97
CA LEU A 22 -4.07 14.42 1.89
C LEU A 22 -4.98 15.41 2.64
N LYS A 23 -6.12 15.74 2.04
CA LYS A 23 -7.17 16.51 2.73
C LYS A 23 -7.74 15.70 3.91
N PRO A 24 -8.32 16.36 4.92
CA PRO A 24 -9.19 15.68 5.89
C PRO A 24 -10.22 14.78 5.20
N ASP A 25 -10.46 13.61 5.78
CA ASP A 25 -11.31 12.53 5.26
C ASP A 25 -10.95 12.02 3.85
N GLY A 26 -9.76 12.37 3.37
CA GLY A 26 -9.22 11.87 2.12
C GLY A 26 -8.74 10.43 2.25
N ALA A 27 -8.67 9.76 1.10
CA ALA A 27 -8.19 8.38 0.99
C ALA A 27 -6.97 8.27 0.08
N MET A 28 -6.09 7.32 0.38
CA MET A 28 -4.95 6.93 -0.44
C MET A 28 -5.02 5.43 -0.72
N SER A 29 -5.14 5.08 -2.00
CA SER A 29 -5.07 3.70 -2.45
C SER A 29 -3.63 3.24 -2.68
N VAL A 30 -3.37 1.99 -2.31
CA VAL A 30 -2.18 1.21 -2.62
C VAL A 30 -2.59 -0.04 -3.38
N ILE A 31 -1.85 -0.35 -4.43
CA ILE A 31 -1.90 -1.63 -5.15
C ILE A 31 -0.47 -2.11 -5.24
N HIS A 32 -0.22 -3.37 -4.90
CA HIS A 32 1.12 -3.94 -5.02
C HIS A 32 1.08 -5.41 -5.42
N TRP A 33 2.17 -5.86 -6.04
CA TRP A 33 2.42 -7.26 -6.37
C TRP A 33 2.41 -8.13 -5.12
N ARG A 34 1.72 -9.27 -5.21
CA ARG A 34 1.75 -10.35 -4.23
C ARG A 34 3.14 -10.99 -4.13
N SER A 35 3.57 -11.28 -2.90
CA SER A 35 4.84 -11.95 -2.61
C SER A 35 4.68 -13.45 -2.39
N ASP A 36 3.46 -13.96 -2.24
CA ASP A 36 3.13 -15.34 -1.89
C ASP A 36 2.96 -16.27 -3.10
N ILE A 37 2.91 -15.72 -4.32
CA ILE A 37 2.75 -16.48 -5.56
C ILE A 37 3.75 -16.04 -6.62
N SER A 38 4.19 -16.98 -7.47
CA SER A 38 4.93 -16.65 -8.69
C SER A 38 4.05 -15.86 -9.64
N THR A 39 4.61 -14.86 -10.31
CA THR A 39 3.88 -14.04 -11.29
C THR A 39 4.62 -14.07 -12.62
N PRO A 40 3.91 -14.03 -13.77
CA PRO A 40 4.57 -14.10 -15.08
C PRO A 40 5.44 -12.88 -15.39
N ARG A 41 5.24 -11.78 -14.66
CA ARG A 41 5.98 -10.50 -14.76
C ARG A 41 6.06 -9.85 -13.39
N GLY A 42 6.85 -8.78 -13.27
CA GLY A 42 6.97 -7.96 -12.08
C GLY A 42 8.33 -8.06 -11.41
N PRO A 43 8.55 -7.31 -10.31
CA PRO A 43 9.80 -7.33 -9.55
C PRO A 43 10.06 -8.71 -8.93
N SER A 44 11.29 -9.01 -8.53
CA SER A 44 11.62 -10.27 -7.82
C SER A 44 10.78 -10.44 -6.55
N LEU A 45 10.42 -11.68 -6.19
CA LEU A 45 9.55 -11.96 -5.04
C LEU A 45 10.09 -11.39 -3.71
N ASN A 46 11.40 -11.46 -3.52
CA ASN A 46 12.08 -11.05 -2.29
C ASN A 46 12.05 -9.54 -2.01
N ILE A 47 11.74 -8.71 -3.01
CA ILE A 47 11.64 -7.25 -2.84
C ILE A 47 10.20 -6.78 -2.71
N ARG A 48 9.21 -7.68 -2.89
CA ARG A 48 7.80 -7.31 -2.80
C ARG A 48 7.40 -7.23 -1.33
N PRO A 49 6.92 -6.06 -0.84
CA PRO A 49 6.31 -6.01 0.47
C PRO A 49 5.04 -6.85 0.52
N THR A 50 4.72 -7.38 1.69
CA THR A 50 3.42 -8.00 1.96
C THR A 50 2.37 -6.93 2.24
N SER A 51 1.08 -7.31 2.19
CA SER A 51 -0.02 -6.41 2.57
C SER A 51 0.14 -5.92 4.01
N GLU A 52 0.54 -6.82 4.91
CA GLU A 52 0.75 -6.53 6.34
C GLU A 52 1.88 -5.52 6.54
N GLN A 53 2.99 -5.67 5.81
CA GLN A 53 4.10 -4.72 5.86
C GLN A 53 3.67 -3.33 5.39
N CYS A 54 2.92 -3.25 4.28
CA CYS A 54 2.38 -1.97 3.80
C CYS A 54 1.43 -1.33 4.81
N GLN A 55 0.56 -2.11 5.46
CA GLN A 55 -0.33 -1.60 6.52
C GLN A 55 0.45 -1.08 7.73
N GLN A 56 1.50 -1.78 8.15
CA GLN A 56 2.38 -1.33 9.23
C GLN A 56 3.09 -0.01 8.89
N TRP A 57 3.60 0.13 7.67
CA TRP A 57 4.20 1.40 7.22
C TRP A 57 3.18 2.53 7.16
N GLY A 58 1.96 2.27 6.71
CA GLY A 58 0.88 3.26 6.73
C GLY A 58 0.55 3.73 8.15
N LYS A 59 0.54 2.80 9.12
CA LYS A 59 0.38 3.13 10.54
C LYS A 59 1.52 4.01 11.06
N GLN A 60 2.77 3.68 10.72
CA GLN A 60 3.93 4.50 11.07
C GLN A 60 3.87 5.91 10.44
N ALA A 61 3.30 6.01 9.24
CA ALA A 61 3.12 7.26 8.51
C ALA A 61 2.00 8.16 9.05
N GLY A 62 1.14 7.65 9.93
CA GLY A 62 0.06 8.41 10.58
C GLY A 62 -1.36 7.99 10.19
N PHE A 63 -1.53 7.04 9.27
CA PHE A 63 -2.85 6.50 8.95
C PHE A 63 -3.37 5.63 10.10
N LYS A 64 -4.54 5.97 10.63
CA LYS A 64 -5.18 5.21 11.73
C LYS A 64 -6.05 4.06 11.22
N TYR A 65 -6.59 4.20 10.01
CA TYR A 65 -7.51 3.24 9.41
C TYR A 65 -7.03 2.83 8.02
N ALA A 66 -7.08 1.52 7.78
CA ALA A 66 -6.76 0.91 6.51
C ALA A 66 -7.74 -0.24 6.25
N GLU A 67 -8.11 -0.42 4.99
CA GLU A 67 -9.01 -1.47 4.53
C GLU A 67 -8.32 -2.25 3.41
N THR A 68 -8.31 -3.57 3.49
CA THR A 68 -7.85 -4.41 2.38
C THR A 68 -9.00 -4.57 1.39
N ILE A 69 -8.75 -4.27 0.12
CA ILE A 69 -9.73 -4.39 -0.95
C ILE A 69 -9.43 -5.64 -1.76
N ASP A 70 -10.41 -6.55 -1.83
CA ASP A 70 -10.29 -7.71 -2.72
C ASP A 70 -10.39 -7.27 -4.18
N ILE A 71 -9.26 -7.35 -4.87
CA ILE A 71 -9.13 -7.07 -6.30
C ILE A 71 -8.76 -8.32 -7.10
N SER A 72 -8.77 -9.50 -6.46
CA SER A 72 -8.22 -10.74 -7.04
C SER A 72 -8.90 -11.15 -8.35
N MET A 73 -10.20 -10.86 -8.50
CA MET A 73 -10.94 -11.16 -9.74
C MET A 73 -10.39 -10.38 -10.95
N MET A 74 -9.95 -9.13 -10.77
CA MET A 74 -9.47 -8.25 -11.85
C MET A 74 -7.93 -8.20 -11.92
N ALA A 75 -7.26 -8.40 -10.79
CA ALA A 75 -5.82 -8.29 -10.62
C ALA A 75 -5.30 -9.44 -9.73
N PRO A 76 -5.29 -10.69 -10.22
CA PRO A 76 -5.01 -11.88 -9.39
C PRO A 76 -3.60 -11.90 -8.77
N TYR A 77 -2.67 -11.16 -9.36
CA TYR A 77 -1.28 -11.05 -8.91
C TYR A 77 -1.02 -9.88 -7.94
N HIS A 78 -2.06 -9.15 -7.54
CA HIS A 78 -1.94 -7.97 -6.70
C HIS A 78 -2.88 -8.03 -5.49
N TYR A 79 -2.54 -7.24 -4.47
CA TYR A 79 -3.45 -6.90 -3.38
C TYR A 79 -3.72 -5.39 -3.40
N GLY A 80 -4.88 -4.99 -2.88
CA GLY A 80 -5.28 -3.60 -2.73
C GLY A 80 -5.43 -3.21 -1.27
N ILE A 81 -5.01 -1.99 -0.92
CA ILE A 81 -5.25 -1.39 0.40
C ILE A 81 -5.76 0.04 0.19
N CYS A 82 -6.76 0.46 0.94
CA CYS A 82 -7.18 1.84 1.04
C CYS A 82 -6.84 2.37 2.43
N PHE A 83 -6.06 3.45 2.51
CA PHE A 83 -5.78 4.15 3.76
C PHE A 83 -6.61 5.42 3.84
N TYR A 84 -7.09 5.76 5.03
CA TYR A 84 -7.96 6.91 5.25
C TYR A 84 -7.34 7.87 6.26
N LYS A 85 -7.32 9.16 5.91
CA LYS A 85 -6.93 10.24 6.84
C LYS A 85 -8.18 10.72 7.56
N THR A 86 -8.43 10.17 8.74
CA THR A 86 -9.49 10.69 9.62
C THR A 86 -9.06 12.03 10.21
N GLU A 87 -10.01 12.93 10.46
CA GLU A 87 -9.76 14.03 11.39
C GLU A 87 -9.36 13.48 12.78
N LYS A 88 -8.61 14.30 13.53
CA LYS A 88 -8.01 13.90 14.80
C LYS A 88 -9.04 13.63 15.87
#